data_AF-A0A914UVJ0-F1
#
_entry.id   AF-A0A914UVJ0-F1
#
_cell.length_a   1.000
_cell.length_b   1.000
_cell.length_c   1.000
_cell.angle_alpha   90.00
_cell.angle_beta   90.00
_cell.angle_gamma   90.00
#
_symmetry.space_group_name_H-M   'P 1'
#
loop_
_entity.id
_entity.type
_entity.pdbx_description
1 polymer ?
#
loop_
_entity_poly.entity_id
_entity_poly.type
_entity_poly.pdbx_seq_one_letter_code
_entity_poly.pdbx_strand_id
1 'polypeptide(L)'
;MQSTMRAAVVRLRLLHRAVGRCPQRPCSSTVDNRVTGAQQPSSPVDLLRQIVANLANAGHKMVLPESSEALEQLARPLSDLLASGAPVLFVQKTFSSNPALLKLTAKHTTQWTALMTMLMSSCALKADEALGMMNAYSDVLLQIGAEEIGRRTEAILSNGLSSSNMRSLILSCPEVLLTRDASSIVHLCESLRGFFSNSLMKQLLVSHPQVLLSNLEELQLKYEYVFFHMGIESTELLKCKEWITLTLDEIMERHQFLVRTGVYIYPDPKKPQLEQVECV
;
A
#
# COMPACT_ATOMS: atom_id res chain seq x y z
N MET A 1 -8.79 -22.83 1.08
CA MET A 1 -8.59 -21.47 0.50
C MET A 1 -8.51 -20.37 1.56
N GLN A 2 -9.32 -20.38 2.64
CA GLN A 2 -9.25 -19.35 3.70
C GLN A 2 -7.96 -19.37 4.55
N SER A 3 -7.33 -20.53 4.73
CA SER A 3 -6.07 -20.68 5.51
C SER A 3 -4.86 -20.02 4.82
N THR A 4 -4.78 -20.13 3.48
CA THR A 4 -3.69 -19.56 2.67
C THR A 4 -3.77 -18.03 2.58
N MET A 5 -4.98 -17.46 2.54
CA MET A 5 -5.20 -16.01 2.63
C MET A 5 -4.85 -15.46 4.01
N ARG A 6 -5.17 -16.16 5.11
CA ARG A 6 -4.77 -15.74 6.46
C ARG A 6 -3.25 -15.74 6.62
N ALA A 7 -2.54 -16.73 6.08
CA ALA A 7 -1.07 -16.74 6.09
C ALA A 7 -0.47 -15.60 5.26
N ALA A 8 -1.06 -15.29 4.09
CA ALA A 8 -0.64 -14.16 3.27
C ALA A 8 -0.91 -12.81 3.96
N VAL A 9 -2.05 -12.64 4.64
CA VAL A 9 -2.40 -11.44 5.40
C VAL A 9 -1.53 -11.26 6.64
N VAL A 10 -1.19 -12.34 7.35
CA VAL A 10 -0.23 -12.29 8.48
C VAL A 10 1.17 -11.94 7.97
N ARG A 11 1.59 -12.49 6.82
CA ARG A 11 2.86 -12.14 6.18
C ARG A 11 2.87 -10.70 5.66
N LEU A 12 1.75 -10.20 5.14
CA LEU A 12 1.54 -8.79 4.75
C LEU A 12 1.61 -7.86 5.97
N ARG A 13 0.98 -8.20 7.10
CA ARG A 13 1.08 -7.45 8.37
C ARG A 13 2.50 -7.44 8.95
N LEU A 14 3.23 -8.55 8.83
CA LEU A 14 4.64 -8.65 9.26
C LEU A 14 5.57 -7.86 8.33
N LEU A 15 5.33 -7.89 7.02
CA LEU A 15 6.02 -7.04 6.04
C LEU A 15 5.71 -5.56 6.30
N HIS A 16 4.49 -5.19 6.63
CA HIS A 16 4.11 -3.82 6.99
C HIS A 16 4.78 -3.35 8.31
N ARG A 17 4.93 -4.22 9.32
CA ARG A 17 5.73 -3.90 10.53
C ARG A 17 7.23 -3.76 10.23
N ALA A 18 7.75 -4.50 9.25
CA ALA A 18 9.14 -4.36 8.82
C ALA A 18 9.38 -3.15 7.89
N VAL A 19 8.38 -2.77 7.08
CA VAL A 19 8.38 -1.63 6.14
C VAL A 19 7.88 -0.34 6.80
N GLY A 20 7.30 -0.42 8.01
CA GLY A 20 6.92 0.72 8.86
C GLY A 20 8.08 1.61 9.32
N ARG A 21 9.31 1.33 8.87
CA ARG A 21 10.33 2.36 8.67
C ARG A 21 10.47 2.62 7.19
N CYS A 22 9.62 3.50 6.68
CA CYS A 22 10.02 4.32 5.54
C CYS A 22 11.36 4.96 5.96
N PRO A 23 12.49 4.70 5.26
CA PRO A 23 13.73 5.37 5.60
C PRO A 23 13.45 6.85 5.46
N GLN A 24 13.61 7.58 6.58
CA GLN A 24 13.62 9.03 6.53
C GLN A 24 14.49 9.45 5.35
N ARG A 25 13.94 10.31 4.49
CA ARG A 25 14.76 11.07 3.55
C ARG A 25 15.95 11.61 4.36
N PRO A 26 17.22 11.38 3.96
CA PRO A 26 18.29 12.17 4.51
C PRO A 26 17.97 13.62 4.14
N CYS A 27 17.76 14.43 5.16
CA CYS A 27 17.81 15.88 5.04
C CYS A 27 19.09 16.27 4.30
N SER A 28 18.96 17.30 3.47
CA SER A 28 20.02 17.93 2.70
C SER A 28 21.29 18.10 3.53
N SER A 29 22.32 17.34 3.21
CA SER A 29 23.69 17.64 3.60
C SER A 29 24.61 17.26 2.46
N THR A 30 25.22 18.29 1.88
CA THR A 30 26.46 18.27 1.10
C THR A 30 27.40 17.18 1.60
N VAL A 31 27.69 16.17 0.78
CA VAL A 31 28.84 15.27 0.99
C VAL A 31 29.47 14.91 -0.35
N ASP A 32 30.66 15.46 -0.51
CA ASP A 32 31.84 15.03 -1.24
C ASP A 32 31.75 13.93 -2.31
N ASN A 33 32.19 14.35 -3.50
CA ASN A 33 32.80 13.52 -4.54
C ASN A 33 33.83 12.54 -3.93
N ARG A 34 33.51 11.24 -3.98
CA ARG A 34 34.46 10.15 -4.28
C ARG A 34 33.69 8.83 -4.39
N VAL A 35 33.13 8.56 -5.57
CA VAL A 35 32.79 7.20 -5.98
C VAL A 35 33.53 6.92 -7.28
N THR A 36 34.39 5.90 -7.20
CA THR A 36 35.11 5.26 -8.29
C THR A 36 34.19 5.00 -9.49
N GLY A 37 34.64 5.42 -10.67
CA GLY A 37 33.86 5.39 -11.90
C GLY A 37 33.30 4.02 -12.25
N ALA A 38 31.98 3.88 -12.09
CA ALA A 38 31.20 2.89 -12.83
C ALA A 38 30.51 3.66 -13.96
N GLN A 39 30.91 3.38 -15.20
CA GLN A 39 30.26 3.90 -16.40
C GLN A 39 28.76 3.62 -16.31
N GLN A 40 27.93 4.65 -16.47
CA GLN A 40 26.49 4.45 -16.60
C GLN A 40 26.23 3.49 -17.77
N PRO A 41 25.34 2.49 -17.62
CA PRO A 41 25.09 1.54 -18.68
C PRO A 41 24.54 2.28 -19.91
N SER A 42 25.25 2.14 -21.03
CA SER A 42 24.95 2.74 -22.32
C SER A 42 23.73 2.11 -23.02
N SER A 43 23.34 0.91 -22.61
CA SER A 43 22.23 0.13 -23.19
C SER A 43 21.48 -0.67 -22.11
N PRO A 44 20.17 -0.93 -22.28
CA PRO A 44 19.41 -1.85 -21.41
C PRO A 44 20.03 -3.25 -21.29
N VAL A 45 20.71 -3.71 -22.34
CA VAL A 45 21.45 -4.98 -22.35
C VAL A 45 22.72 -4.89 -21.48
N ASP A 46 23.40 -3.75 -21.49
CA ASP A 46 24.56 -3.51 -20.61
C ASP A 46 24.12 -3.45 -19.14
N LEU A 47 22.97 -2.83 -18.87
CA LEU A 47 22.36 -2.82 -17.53
C LEU A 47 22.04 -4.26 -17.07
N LEU A 48 21.47 -5.09 -17.93
CA LEU A 48 21.19 -6.49 -17.62
C LEU A 48 22.48 -7.28 -17.31
N ARG A 49 23.55 -7.06 -18.09
CA ARG A 49 24.87 -7.66 -17.83
C ARG A 49 25.46 -7.20 -16.49
N GLN A 50 25.33 -5.92 -16.16
CA GLN A 50 25.78 -5.38 -14.87
C GLN A 50 24.98 -5.97 -13.69
N ILE A 51 23.66 -6.15 -13.83
CA ILE A 51 22.82 -6.80 -12.82
C ILE A 51 23.28 -8.25 -12.61
N VAL A 52 23.51 -9.00 -13.68
CA VAL A 52 23.96 -10.41 -13.58
C VAL A 52 25.37 -10.50 -12.97
N ALA A 53 26.28 -9.58 -13.30
CA ALA A 53 27.59 -9.50 -12.67
C ALA A 53 27.50 -9.22 -11.16
N ASN A 54 26.63 -8.29 -10.75
CA ASN A 54 26.38 -8.00 -9.34
C ASN A 54 25.77 -9.22 -8.60
N LEU A 55 24.86 -9.95 -9.24
CA LEU A 55 24.28 -11.17 -8.70
C LEU A 55 25.32 -12.29 -8.57
N ALA A 56 26.24 -12.41 -9.53
CA ALA A 56 27.35 -13.36 -9.46
C ALA A 56 28.28 -13.06 -8.27
N ASN A 57 28.59 -11.77 -8.04
CA ASN A 57 29.35 -11.33 -6.87
C ASN A 57 28.62 -11.61 -5.54
N ALA A 58 27.28 -11.62 -5.54
CA ALA A 58 26.45 -12.01 -4.41
C ALA A 58 26.28 -13.54 -4.24
N GLY A 59 26.92 -14.36 -5.09
CA GLY A 59 26.88 -15.82 -5.02
C GLY A 59 25.73 -16.47 -5.79
N HIS A 60 24.96 -15.71 -6.57
CA HIS A 60 23.88 -16.24 -7.40
C HIS A 60 24.36 -16.51 -8.83
N LYS A 61 24.25 -17.77 -9.27
CA LYS A 61 24.52 -18.15 -10.68
C LYS A 61 23.27 -17.91 -11.52
N MET A 62 23.33 -16.92 -12.41
CA MET A 62 22.36 -16.73 -13.50
C MET A 62 23.09 -16.79 -14.83
N VAL A 63 22.57 -17.60 -15.75
CA VAL A 63 23.09 -17.72 -17.11
C VAL A 63 22.18 -16.92 -18.03
N LEU A 64 22.76 -15.99 -18.78
CA LEU A 64 22.06 -15.24 -19.81
C LEU A 64 22.00 -16.05 -21.11
N PRO A 65 20.92 -15.94 -21.91
CA PRO A 65 20.87 -16.55 -23.23
C PRO A 65 22.00 -16.02 -24.13
N GLU A 66 22.61 -16.90 -24.92
CA GLU A 66 23.64 -16.55 -25.91
C GLU A 66 23.04 -15.91 -27.18
N SER A 67 21.76 -16.19 -27.47
CA SER A 67 21.04 -15.59 -28.59
C SER A 67 20.77 -14.10 -28.33
N SER A 68 21.19 -13.24 -29.28
CA SER A 68 20.94 -11.80 -29.24
C SER A 68 19.46 -11.48 -29.12
N GLU A 69 18.59 -12.23 -29.82
CA GLU A 69 17.15 -11.99 -29.81
C GLU A 69 16.52 -12.35 -28.45
N ALA A 70 16.94 -13.46 -27.84
CA ALA A 70 16.47 -13.85 -26.51
C ALA A 70 16.97 -12.90 -25.41
N LEU A 71 18.18 -12.35 -25.57
CA LEU A 71 18.76 -11.36 -24.68
C LEU A 71 18.01 -10.02 -24.76
N GLU A 72 17.65 -9.59 -25.97
CA GLU A 72 16.82 -8.40 -26.17
C GLU A 72 15.42 -8.57 -25.58
N GLN A 73 14.78 -9.73 -25.79
CA GLN A 73 13.46 -10.02 -25.20
C GLN A 73 13.50 -9.98 -23.67
N LEU A 74 14.58 -10.46 -23.05
CA LEU A 74 14.77 -10.40 -21.60
C LEU A 74 15.04 -8.97 -21.11
N ALA A 75 15.68 -8.13 -21.94
CA ALA A 75 15.96 -6.74 -21.63
C ALA A 75 14.75 -5.81 -21.84
N ARG A 76 13.74 -6.21 -22.64
CA ARG A 76 12.55 -5.38 -22.94
C ARG A 76 11.86 -4.78 -21.70
N PRO A 77 11.55 -5.53 -20.63
CA PRO A 77 10.93 -4.95 -19.43
C PRO A 77 11.82 -3.89 -18.76
N LEU A 78 13.15 -4.04 -18.84
CA LEU A 78 14.10 -3.04 -18.32
C LEU A 78 14.10 -1.80 -19.21
N SER A 79 14.07 -1.97 -20.54
CA SER A 79 13.93 -0.87 -21.49
C SER A 79 12.67 -0.05 -21.25
N ASP A 80 11.53 -0.73 -21.04
CA ASP A 80 10.24 -0.08 -20.78
C ASP A 80 10.26 0.69 -19.45
N LEU A 81 10.88 0.12 -18.41
CA LEU A 81 11.06 0.79 -17.12
C LEU A 81 11.92 2.06 -17.25
N LEU A 82 13.02 1.99 -17.99
CA LEU A 82 13.88 3.15 -18.23
C LEU A 82 13.17 4.22 -19.07
N ALA A 83 12.43 3.82 -20.11
CA ALA A 83 11.62 4.73 -20.93
C ALA A 83 10.52 5.42 -20.12
N SER A 84 9.97 4.73 -19.11
CA SER A 84 8.99 5.31 -18.18
C SER A 84 9.58 6.25 -17.11
N GLY A 85 10.89 6.49 -17.13
CA GLY A 85 11.57 7.43 -16.23
C GLY A 85 12.07 6.82 -14.91
N ALA A 86 12.14 5.49 -14.80
CA ALA A 86 12.72 4.85 -13.62
C ALA A 86 14.24 5.13 -13.53
N PRO A 87 14.78 5.53 -12.36
CA PRO A 87 16.22 5.75 -12.21
C PRO A 87 17.01 4.45 -12.43
N VAL A 88 18.00 4.49 -13.32
CA VAL A 88 18.85 3.34 -13.68
C VAL A 88 19.43 2.66 -12.43
N LEU A 89 19.94 3.44 -11.47
CA LEU A 89 20.52 2.93 -10.23
C LEU A 89 19.48 2.20 -9.36
N PHE A 90 18.24 2.68 -9.35
CA PHE A 90 17.16 2.05 -8.58
C PHE A 90 16.74 0.71 -9.21
N VAL A 91 16.62 0.67 -10.54
CA VAL A 91 16.36 -0.56 -11.29
C VAL A 91 17.47 -1.57 -11.04
N GLN A 92 18.73 -1.18 -11.23
CA GLN A 92 19.89 -2.04 -10.97
C GLN A 92 19.88 -2.61 -9.55
N LYS A 93 19.68 -1.76 -8.54
CA LYS A 93 19.64 -2.17 -7.13
C LYS A 93 18.50 -3.14 -6.85
N THR A 94 17.31 -2.89 -7.38
CA THR A 94 16.12 -3.71 -7.12
C THR A 94 16.30 -5.12 -7.68
N PHE A 95 16.71 -5.24 -8.95
CA PHE A 95 16.95 -6.56 -9.57
C PHE A 95 18.18 -7.28 -9.01
N SER A 96 19.21 -6.54 -8.56
CA SER A 96 20.37 -7.15 -7.88
C SER A 96 20.03 -7.64 -6.47
N SER A 97 19.04 -7.02 -5.80
CA SER A 97 18.62 -7.42 -4.45
C SER A 97 17.64 -8.60 -4.46
N ASN A 98 16.90 -8.80 -5.56
CA ASN A 98 15.92 -9.87 -5.71
C ASN A 98 16.08 -10.61 -7.05
N PRO A 99 16.91 -11.67 -7.12
CA PRO A 99 17.10 -12.44 -8.34
C PRO A 99 15.86 -13.21 -8.78
N ALA A 100 14.90 -13.46 -7.88
CA ALA A 100 13.64 -14.10 -8.25
C ALA A 100 12.78 -13.19 -9.13
N LEU A 101 12.85 -11.87 -8.92
CA LEU A 101 12.14 -10.88 -9.73
C LEU A 101 12.55 -10.99 -11.20
N LEU A 102 13.85 -11.12 -11.48
CA LEU A 102 14.37 -11.24 -12.85
C LEU A 102 13.89 -12.53 -13.55
N LYS A 103 13.74 -13.63 -12.79
CA LYS A 103 13.18 -14.88 -13.31
C LYS A 103 11.67 -14.76 -13.58
N LEU A 104 10.94 -14.09 -12.69
CA LEU A 104 9.50 -13.86 -12.85
C LEU A 104 9.20 -12.95 -14.03
N THR A 105 9.98 -11.88 -14.21
CA THR A 105 9.87 -10.99 -15.38
C THR A 105 10.13 -11.73 -16.68
N ALA A 106 11.09 -12.67 -16.70
CA ALA A 106 11.41 -13.46 -17.88
C ALA A 106 10.31 -14.48 -18.22
N LYS A 107 9.69 -15.08 -17.20
CA LYS A 107 8.67 -16.12 -17.36
C LYS A 107 7.29 -15.55 -17.70
N HIS A 108 6.93 -14.41 -17.10
CA HIS A 108 5.61 -13.79 -17.20
C HIS A 108 5.69 -12.37 -17.79
N THR A 109 6.45 -12.19 -18.87
CA THR A 109 6.73 -10.87 -19.48
C THR A 109 5.46 -10.06 -19.77
N THR A 110 4.44 -10.67 -20.37
CA THR A 110 3.20 -9.98 -20.76
C THR A 110 2.34 -9.57 -19.55
N GLN A 111 2.26 -10.43 -18.54
CA GLN A 111 1.50 -10.12 -17.31
C GLN A 111 2.23 -9.05 -16.49
N TRP A 112 3.56 -9.13 -16.43
CA TRP A 112 4.40 -8.14 -15.78
C TRP A 112 4.22 -6.75 -16.41
N THR A 113 4.35 -6.64 -17.74
CA THR A 113 4.20 -5.35 -18.43
C THR A 113 2.78 -4.80 -18.25
N ALA A 114 1.74 -5.63 -18.39
CA ALA A 114 0.36 -5.22 -18.15
C ALA A 114 0.13 -4.72 -16.72
N LEU A 115 0.68 -5.40 -15.72
CA LEU A 115 0.62 -4.96 -14.32
C LEU A 115 1.36 -3.64 -14.11
N MET A 116 2.55 -3.48 -14.71
CA MET A 116 3.30 -2.23 -14.61
C MET A 116 2.56 -1.07 -15.24
N THR A 117 2.03 -1.26 -16.44
CA THR A 117 1.20 -0.26 -17.11
C THR A 117 -0.01 0.11 -16.26
N MET A 118 -0.74 -0.87 -15.71
CA MET A 118 -1.93 -0.60 -14.88
C MET A 118 -1.58 0.12 -13.57
N LEU A 119 -0.50 -0.26 -12.88
CA LEU A 119 -0.04 0.42 -11.67
C LEU A 119 0.36 1.88 -11.95
N MET A 120 1.00 2.13 -13.08
CA MET A 120 1.40 3.48 -13.44
C MET A 120 0.22 4.34 -13.93
N SER A 121 -0.68 3.78 -14.75
CA SER A 121 -1.79 4.53 -15.35
C SER A 121 -2.98 4.67 -14.40
N SER A 122 -3.50 3.56 -13.87
CA SER A 122 -4.70 3.54 -13.03
C SER A 122 -4.41 3.97 -11.60
N CYS A 123 -3.26 3.56 -11.04
CA CYS A 123 -2.89 3.94 -9.66
C CYS A 123 -2.06 5.23 -9.59
N ALA A 124 -1.75 5.84 -10.74
CA ALA A 124 -0.92 7.05 -10.87
C ALA A 124 0.46 6.93 -10.20
N LEU A 125 1.02 5.73 -10.11
CA LEU A 125 2.34 5.48 -9.52
C LEU A 125 3.46 5.87 -10.49
N LYS A 126 4.57 6.35 -9.94
CA LYS A 126 5.80 6.48 -10.71
C LYS A 126 6.40 5.10 -10.99
N ALA A 127 7.24 5.01 -12.01
CA ALA A 127 7.85 3.75 -12.42
C ALA A 127 8.70 3.10 -11.31
N ASP A 128 9.41 3.91 -10.49
CA ASP A 128 10.17 3.45 -9.34
C ASP A 128 9.28 2.90 -8.22
N GLU A 129 8.17 3.57 -7.94
CA GLU A 129 7.19 3.16 -6.93
C GLU A 129 6.47 1.88 -7.32
N ALA A 130 6.05 1.81 -8.59
CA ALA A 130 5.41 0.63 -9.15
C ALA A 130 6.37 -0.56 -9.12
N LEU A 131 7.63 -0.37 -9.54
CA LEU A 131 8.67 -1.40 -9.44
C LEU A 131 8.92 -1.83 -7.99
N GLY A 132 8.90 -0.88 -7.05
CA GLY A 132 8.99 -1.15 -5.61
C GLY A 132 7.85 -2.04 -5.11
N MET A 133 6.61 -1.75 -5.52
CA MET A 133 5.45 -2.60 -5.21
C MET A 133 5.55 -3.98 -5.82
N MET A 134 5.98 -4.08 -7.08
CA MET A 134 6.18 -5.39 -7.73
C MET A 134 7.28 -6.19 -7.03
N ASN A 135 8.36 -5.55 -6.59
CA ASN A 135 9.40 -6.24 -5.84
C ASN A 135 8.90 -6.76 -4.48
N ALA A 136 8.07 -5.98 -3.78
CA ALA A 136 7.52 -6.35 -2.48
C ALA A 136 6.41 -7.42 -2.56
N TYR A 137 5.60 -7.40 -3.62
CA TYR A 137 4.36 -8.20 -3.70
C TYR A 137 4.21 -9.01 -5.01
N SER A 138 5.32 -9.30 -5.70
CA SER A 138 5.35 -9.97 -7.02
C SER A 138 4.42 -11.17 -7.14
N ASP A 139 4.53 -12.15 -6.24
CA ASP A 139 3.73 -13.39 -6.28
C ASP A 139 2.22 -13.10 -6.19
N VAL A 140 1.83 -12.19 -5.29
CA VAL A 140 0.42 -11.85 -5.04
C VAL A 140 -0.15 -11.04 -6.20
N LEU A 141 0.60 -10.07 -6.71
CA LEU A 141 0.18 -9.21 -7.84
C LEU A 141 0.01 -10.03 -9.12
N LEU A 142 0.92 -10.96 -9.39
CA LEU A 142 0.81 -11.87 -10.54
C LEU A 142 -0.38 -12.84 -10.41
N GLN A 143 -0.69 -13.28 -9.19
CA GLN A 143 -1.85 -14.14 -8.95
C GLN A 143 -3.19 -13.40 -9.16
N ILE A 144 -3.28 -12.14 -8.76
CA ILE A 144 -4.50 -11.33 -8.91
C ILE A 144 -4.68 -10.90 -10.38
N GLY A 145 -3.59 -10.47 -11.03
CA GLY A 145 -3.61 -10.00 -12.42
C GLY A 145 -4.03 -8.53 -12.57
N ALA A 146 -3.67 -7.95 -13.72
CA ALA A 146 -3.84 -6.51 -13.97
C ALA A 146 -5.31 -6.07 -14.07
N GLU A 147 -6.17 -6.90 -14.65
CA GLU A 147 -7.59 -6.58 -14.84
C GLU A 147 -8.34 -6.44 -13.51
N GLU A 148 -8.11 -7.37 -12.57
CA GLU A 148 -8.75 -7.35 -11.26
C GLU A 148 -8.23 -6.18 -10.41
N ILE A 149 -6.94 -5.87 -10.46
CA ILE A 149 -6.42 -4.68 -9.77
C ILE A 149 -7.01 -3.40 -10.40
N GLY A 150 -7.16 -3.35 -11.72
CA GLY A 150 -7.85 -2.26 -12.40
C GLY A 150 -9.28 -2.07 -11.89
N ARG A 151 -10.06 -3.15 -11.79
CA ARG A 151 -11.42 -3.13 -11.22
C ARG A 151 -11.46 -2.66 -9.77
N ARG A 152 -10.50 -3.09 -8.93
CA ARG A 152 -10.38 -2.63 -7.54
C ARG A 152 -10.07 -1.13 -7.46
N THR A 153 -9.15 -0.66 -8.29
CA THR A 153 -8.80 0.77 -8.38
C THR A 153 -9.99 1.61 -8.82
N GLU A 154 -10.72 1.16 -9.84
CA GLU A 154 -11.93 1.83 -10.32
C GLU A 154 -13.04 1.84 -9.27
N ALA A 155 -13.22 0.75 -8.53
CA ALA A 155 -14.17 0.67 -7.42
C ALA A 155 -13.87 1.72 -6.34
N ILE A 156 -12.60 1.94 -6.00
CA ILE A 156 -12.18 2.95 -5.01
C ILE A 156 -12.42 4.37 -5.56
N LEU A 157 -12.07 4.64 -6.82
CA LEU A 157 -12.25 5.95 -7.46
C LEU A 157 -13.73 6.33 -7.54
N SER A 158 -14.56 5.40 -8.02
CA SER A 158 -16.01 5.60 -8.16
C SER A 158 -16.70 5.81 -6.80
N ASN A 159 -16.09 5.34 -5.71
CA ASN A 159 -16.66 5.43 -4.37
C ASN A 159 -16.17 6.59 -3.51
N GLY A 160 -15.44 7.53 -4.10
CA GLY A 160 -15.23 8.84 -3.49
C GLY A 160 -13.79 9.32 -3.55
N LEU A 161 -12.80 8.45 -3.73
CA LEU A 161 -11.41 8.89 -3.81
C LEU A 161 -11.15 9.64 -5.12
N SER A 162 -10.45 10.76 -5.07
CA SER A 162 -9.97 11.43 -6.28
C SER A 162 -8.76 10.70 -6.87
N SER A 163 -8.60 10.74 -8.19
CA SER A 163 -7.46 10.13 -8.88
C SER A 163 -6.11 10.68 -8.38
N SER A 164 -6.07 11.95 -7.97
CA SER A 164 -4.87 12.58 -7.38
C SER A 164 -4.42 11.94 -6.07
N ASN A 165 -5.36 11.40 -5.28
CA ASN A 165 -5.09 10.81 -3.98
C ASN A 165 -4.87 9.29 -4.05
N MET A 166 -5.14 8.67 -5.20
CA MET A 166 -4.96 7.23 -5.41
C MET A 166 -3.52 6.80 -5.08
N ARG A 167 -2.54 7.48 -5.66
CA ARG A 167 -1.12 7.20 -5.39
C ARG A 167 -0.80 7.21 -3.90
N SER A 168 -1.27 8.22 -3.15
CA SER A 168 -1.01 8.32 -1.71
C SER A 168 -1.67 7.19 -0.93
N LEU A 169 -2.89 6.79 -1.31
CA LEU A 169 -3.62 5.69 -0.69
C LEU A 169 -2.85 4.37 -0.89
N ILE A 170 -2.45 4.07 -2.12
CA ILE A 170 -1.74 2.83 -2.46
C ILE A 170 -0.37 2.75 -1.80
N LEU A 171 0.39 3.86 -1.77
CA LEU A 171 1.69 3.87 -1.10
C LEU A 171 1.57 3.71 0.43
N SER A 172 0.48 4.20 1.02
CA SER A 172 0.25 4.10 2.47
C SER A 172 -0.37 2.77 2.89
N CYS A 173 -1.15 2.15 2.02
CA CYS A 173 -1.86 0.90 2.30
C CYS A 173 -2.06 0.08 1.01
N PRO A 174 -0.98 -0.56 0.51
CA PRO A 174 -1.05 -1.36 -0.71
C PRO A 174 -1.99 -2.57 -0.57
N GLU A 175 -2.23 -3.04 0.65
CA GLU A 175 -3.08 -4.19 0.96
C GLU A 175 -4.53 -4.03 0.50
N VAL A 176 -4.99 -2.79 0.33
CA VAL A 176 -6.33 -2.48 -0.21
C VAL A 176 -6.51 -3.11 -1.59
N LEU A 177 -5.48 -3.06 -2.45
CA LEU A 177 -5.54 -3.67 -3.78
C LEU A 177 -5.28 -5.18 -3.74
N LEU A 178 -4.70 -5.72 -2.67
CA LEU A 178 -4.27 -7.11 -2.61
C LEU A 178 -5.33 -8.04 -2.02
N THR A 179 -6.06 -7.57 -1.01
CA THR A 179 -6.85 -8.46 -0.15
C THR A 179 -8.35 -8.53 -0.47
N ARG A 180 -8.96 -7.44 -0.95
CA ARG A 180 -10.40 -7.37 -1.24
C ARG A 180 -10.67 -7.35 -2.73
N ASP A 181 -11.75 -8.00 -3.13
CA ASP A 181 -12.29 -7.87 -4.48
C ASP A 181 -13.04 -6.53 -4.67
N ALA A 182 -13.25 -6.16 -5.93
CA ALA A 182 -13.91 -4.91 -6.28
C ALA A 182 -15.33 -4.79 -5.70
N SER A 183 -16.12 -5.87 -5.69
CA SER A 183 -17.51 -5.83 -5.20
C SER A 183 -17.58 -5.60 -3.68
N SER A 184 -16.69 -6.24 -2.92
CA SER A 184 -16.54 -6.04 -1.48
C SER A 184 -16.09 -4.63 -1.11
N ILE A 185 -15.32 -3.95 -1.97
CA ILE A 185 -14.95 -2.55 -1.79
C ILE A 185 -16.16 -1.65 -1.98
N VAL A 186 -16.93 -1.86 -3.06
CA VAL A 186 -18.15 -1.07 -3.34
C VAL A 186 -19.14 -1.20 -2.18
N HIS A 187 -19.47 -2.42 -1.77
CA HIS A 187 -20.41 -2.68 -0.68
C HIS A 187 -19.97 -2.02 0.64
N LEU A 188 -18.68 -2.10 0.96
CA LEU A 188 -18.14 -1.46 2.16
C LEU A 188 -18.28 0.06 2.07
N CYS A 189 -17.90 0.67 0.95
CA CYS A 189 -18.04 2.10 0.75
C CYS A 189 -19.51 2.56 0.82
N GLU A 190 -20.44 1.81 0.25
CA GLU A 190 -21.88 2.08 0.35
C GLU A 190 -22.37 2.01 1.80
N SER A 191 -21.93 0.99 2.55
CA SER A 191 -22.26 0.84 3.97
C SER A 191 -21.69 2.01 4.80
N LEU A 192 -20.46 2.42 4.50
CA LEU A 192 -19.81 3.55 5.18
C LEU A 192 -20.52 4.89 4.95
N ARG A 193 -21.17 5.06 3.79
CA ARG A 193 -21.98 6.27 3.52
C ARG A 193 -23.19 6.41 4.44
N GLY A 194 -23.61 5.34 5.12
CA GLY A 194 -24.60 5.42 6.20
C GLY A 194 -24.11 6.20 7.42
N PHE A 195 -22.79 6.24 7.65
CA PHE A 195 -22.18 6.92 8.80
C PHE A 195 -21.48 8.23 8.42
N PHE A 196 -20.94 8.31 7.19
CA PHE A 196 -20.13 9.43 6.73
C PHE A 196 -20.72 10.07 5.47
N SER A 197 -20.81 11.40 5.46
CA SER A 197 -21.15 12.15 4.25
C SER A 197 -20.09 11.94 3.14
N ASN A 198 -20.42 12.27 1.89
CA ASN A 198 -19.48 12.11 0.77
C ASN A 198 -18.15 12.88 0.93
N SER A 199 -18.16 14.03 1.61
CA SER A 199 -16.94 14.78 1.92
C SER A 199 -16.12 14.10 3.00
N LEU A 200 -16.77 13.55 4.03
CA LEU A 200 -16.10 12.79 5.08
C LEU A 200 -15.57 11.45 4.57
N MET A 201 -16.27 10.80 3.63
CA MET A 201 -15.77 9.60 2.95
C MET A 201 -14.46 9.85 2.22
N LYS A 202 -14.36 10.97 1.49
CA LYS A 202 -13.12 11.40 0.85
C LYS A 202 -11.98 11.55 1.85
N GLN A 203 -12.25 12.25 2.96
CA GLN A 203 -11.27 12.46 4.01
C GLN A 203 -10.84 11.12 4.63
N LEU A 204 -11.81 10.28 5.01
CA LEU A 204 -11.61 8.96 5.61
C LEU A 204 -10.71 8.07 4.75
N LEU A 205 -10.97 7.98 3.44
CA LEU A 205 -10.15 7.14 2.55
C LEU A 205 -8.71 7.66 2.40
N VAL A 206 -8.51 8.97 2.51
CA VAL A 206 -7.17 9.58 2.43
C VAL A 206 -6.41 9.45 3.74
N SER A 207 -7.06 9.71 4.87
CA SER A 207 -6.41 9.71 6.19
C SER A 207 -6.29 8.32 6.81
N HIS A 208 -7.24 7.44 6.50
CA HIS A 208 -7.34 6.11 7.11
C HIS A 208 -7.74 5.03 6.09
N PRO A 209 -6.89 4.76 5.09
CA PRO A 209 -7.20 3.76 4.06
C PRO A 209 -7.38 2.34 4.61
N GLN A 210 -6.91 2.07 5.83
CA GLN A 210 -7.12 0.78 6.52
C GLN A 210 -8.59 0.50 6.81
N VAL A 211 -9.48 1.51 6.73
CA VAL A 211 -10.93 1.30 6.82
C VAL A 211 -11.41 0.29 5.78
N LEU A 212 -10.79 0.30 4.58
CA LEU A 212 -11.15 -0.60 3.49
C LEU A 212 -10.76 -2.06 3.77
N LEU A 213 -9.91 -2.30 4.77
CA LEU A 213 -9.49 -3.64 5.20
C LEU A 213 -10.27 -4.13 6.42
N SER A 214 -11.04 -3.25 7.07
CA SER A 214 -11.69 -3.52 8.34
C SER A 214 -12.97 -4.33 8.15
N ASN A 215 -13.42 -5.01 9.20
CA ASN A 215 -14.76 -5.58 9.25
C ASN A 215 -15.77 -4.44 9.47
N LEU A 216 -16.86 -4.42 8.69
CA LEU A 216 -17.91 -3.41 8.80
C LEU A 216 -18.59 -3.43 10.18
N GLU A 217 -18.90 -4.61 10.71
CA GLU A 217 -19.56 -4.78 12.01
C GLU A 217 -18.68 -4.24 13.15
N GLU A 218 -17.39 -4.58 13.12
CA GLU A 218 -16.41 -4.05 14.09
C GLU A 218 -16.30 -2.53 14.01
N LEU A 219 -16.25 -1.99 12.78
CA LEU A 219 -16.17 -0.56 12.56
C LEU A 219 -17.43 0.16 13.03
N GLN A 220 -18.61 -0.43 12.80
CA GLN A 220 -19.89 0.09 13.26
C GLN A 220 -19.92 0.15 14.79
N LEU A 221 -19.55 -0.93 15.48
CA LEU A 221 -19.51 -0.95 16.95
C LEU A 221 -18.55 0.10 17.53
N LYS A 222 -17.36 0.27 16.90
CA LYS A 222 -16.42 1.35 17.28
C LYS A 222 -17.02 2.73 17.06
N TYR A 223 -17.65 2.94 15.90
CA TYR A 223 -18.26 4.21 15.55
C TYR A 223 -19.39 4.56 16.53
N GLU A 224 -20.30 3.62 16.79
CA GLU A 224 -21.41 3.78 17.74
C GLU A 224 -20.90 4.10 19.13
N TYR A 225 -19.86 3.40 19.60
CA TYR A 225 -19.27 3.69 20.92
C TYR A 225 -18.69 5.10 20.98
N VAL A 226 -17.88 5.48 19.99
CA VAL A 226 -17.26 6.81 19.94
C VAL A 226 -18.31 7.92 19.81
N PHE A 227 -19.35 7.69 19.03
CA PHE A 227 -20.40 8.67 18.82
C PHE A 227 -21.32 8.82 20.04
N PHE A 228 -21.87 7.71 20.54
CA PHE A 228 -22.86 7.74 21.62
C PHE A 228 -22.22 7.81 23.01
N HIS A 229 -21.14 7.07 23.30
CA HIS A 229 -20.56 7.02 24.64
C HIS A 229 -19.47 8.05 24.88
N MET A 230 -18.70 8.41 23.85
CA MET A 230 -17.63 9.41 23.95
C MET A 230 -18.08 10.81 23.50
N GLY A 231 -19.21 10.92 22.80
CA GLY A 231 -19.74 12.21 22.31
C GLY A 231 -18.86 12.87 21.25
N ILE A 232 -18.06 12.08 20.51
CA ILE A 232 -17.14 12.58 19.48
C ILE A 232 -17.84 12.51 18.12
N GLU A 233 -17.97 13.64 17.44
CA GLU A 233 -18.59 13.70 16.13
C GLU A 233 -17.68 13.12 15.02
N SER A 234 -18.28 12.72 13.90
CA SER A 234 -17.55 12.07 12.79
C SER A 234 -16.40 12.94 12.25
N THR A 235 -16.54 14.27 12.24
CA THR A 235 -15.49 15.20 11.78
C THR A 235 -14.26 15.20 12.69
N GLU A 236 -14.45 14.97 13.99
CA GLU A 236 -13.40 14.92 14.99
C GLU A 236 -12.77 13.53 15.06
N LEU A 237 -13.58 12.49 14.93
CA LEU A 237 -13.10 11.10 14.84
C LEU A 237 -12.08 10.93 13.73
N LEU A 238 -12.29 11.53 12.56
CA LEU A 238 -11.34 11.49 11.44
C LEU A 238 -10.03 12.26 11.70
N LYS A 239 -9.88 12.98 12.82
CA LYS A 239 -8.60 13.58 13.24
C LYS A 239 -7.78 12.60 14.08
N CYS A 240 -8.42 11.62 14.71
CA CYS A 240 -7.76 10.58 15.49
C CYS A 240 -7.01 9.64 14.56
N LYS A 241 -5.70 9.44 14.71
CA LYS A 241 -4.94 8.60 13.77
C LYS A 241 -5.18 7.09 13.96
N GLU A 242 -5.43 6.65 15.19
CA GLU A 242 -5.38 5.23 15.55
C GLU A 242 -6.75 4.58 15.78
N TRP A 243 -7.86 5.29 15.54
CA TRP A 243 -9.20 4.78 15.88
C TRP A 243 -9.58 3.51 15.09
N ILE A 244 -9.05 3.34 13.88
CA ILE A 244 -9.25 2.13 13.08
C ILE A 244 -8.40 0.96 13.60
N THR A 245 -7.18 1.26 14.03
CA THR A 245 -6.21 0.25 14.44
C THR A 245 -6.42 -0.26 15.86
N LEU A 246 -6.95 0.58 16.75
CA LEU A 246 -7.33 0.18 18.10
C LEU A 246 -8.54 -0.74 18.06
N THR A 247 -8.54 -1.76 18.91
CA THR A 247 -9.72 -2.59 19.16
C THR A 247 -10.78 -1.79 19.93
N LEU A 248 -12.04 -2.26 19.89
CA LEU A 248 -13.11 -1.62 20.65
C LEU A 248 -12.79 -1.63 22.15
N ASP A 249 -12.31 -2.75 22.68
CA ASP A 249 -11.95 -2.90 24.10
C ASP A 249 -10.88 -1.88 24.53
N GLU A 250 -9.83 -1.68 23.72
CA GLU A 250 -8.80 -0.67 23.99
C GLU A 250 -9.38 0.75 24.01
N ILE A 251 -10.31 1.07 23.11
CA ILE A 251 -11.00 2.37 23.10
C ILE A 251 -11.84 2.53 24.37
N MET A 252 -12.60 1.50 24.74
CA MET A 252 -13.47 1.48 25.92
C MET A 252 -12.66 1.62 27.22
N GLU A 253 -11.60 0.84 27.40
CA GLU A 253 -10.75 0.86 28.59
C GLU A 253 -10.11 2.24 28.78
N ARG A 254 -9.56 2.82 27.70
CA ARG A 254 -8.94 4.15 27.74
C ARG A 254 -9.96 5.24 28.06
N HIS A 255 -11.14 5.18 27.44
CA HIS A 255 -12.22 6.11 27.73
C HIS A 255 -12.69 6.01 29.19
N GLN A 256 -12.99 4.80 29.68
CA GLN A 256 -13.42 4.57 31.06
C GLN A 256 -12.37 5.02 32.08
N PHE A 257 -11.08 4.80 31.80
CA PHE A 257 -10.00 5.29 32.65
C PHE A 257 -9.99 6.82 32.73
N LEU A 258 -10.13 7.52 31.60
CA LEU A 258 -10.17 8.98 31.56
C LEU A 258 -11.42 9.54 32.27
N VAL A 259 -12.57 8.88 32.16
CA VAL A 259 -13.80 9.24 32.87
C VAL A 259 -13.61 9.08 34.38
N ARG A 260 -13.10 7.93 34.84
CA ARG A 260 -12.90 7.65 36.27
C ARG A 260 -11.87 8.57 36.93
N THR A 261 -10.90 9.06 36.16
CA THR A 261 -9.90 10.02 36.64
C THR A 261 -10.38 11.47 36.56
N GLY A 262 -11.59 11.72 36.03
CA GLY A 262 -12.15 13.06 35.85
C GLY A 262 -11.44 13.90 34.80
N VAL A 263 -10.60 13.29 33.96
CA VAL A 263 -9.83 13.96 32.91
C VAL A 263 -10.60 14.02 31.60
N TYR A 264 -11.56 13.10 31.38
CA TYR A 264 -12.37 13.11 30.17
C TYR A 264 -13.35 14.29 30.18
N ILE A 265 -13.25 15.15 29.16
CA ILE A 265 -14.18 16.26 28.93
C ILE A 265 -14.96 15.93 27.66
N TYR A 266 -16.29 15.86 27.79
CA TYR A 266 -17.16 15.65 26.65
C TYR A 266 -17.07 16.84 25.67
N PRO A 267 -16.89 16.61 24.36
CA PRO A 267 -16.73 17.67 23.37
C PRO A 267 -17.91 18.65 23.29
N ASP A 268 -19.14 18.16 23.50
CA ASP A 268 -20.35 18.99 23.51
C ASP A 268 -21.06 18.91 24.88
N PRO A 269 -21.06 20.00 25.68
CA PRO A 269 -21.78 20.05 26.95
C PRO A 269 -23.31 20.20 26.79
N LYS A 270 -23.83 20.48 25.58
CA LYS A 270 -25.26 20.72 25.30
C LYS A 270 -25.99 19.50 24.72
N LYS A 271 -25.27 18.43 24.40
CA LYS A 271 -25.83 17.16 23.94
C LYS A 271 -25.32 16.03 24.84
N PRO A 272 -25.95 15.75 25.99
CA PRO A 272 -25.77 14.46 26.66
C PRO A 272 -26.43 13.41 25.76
N GLN A 273 -25.68 12.86 24.80
CA GLN A 273 -26.16 11.75 23.99
C GLN A 273 -26.13 10.50 24.88
N LEU A 274 -27.29 10.26 25.50
CA LEU A 274 -27.59 9.23 26.51
C LEU A 274 -26.95 9.52 27.87
N GLU A 275 -27.71 10.17 28.76
CA GLU A 275 -27.51 9.98 30.20
C GLU A 275 -27.53 8.48 30.46
N GLN A 276 -26.44 7.95 31.03
CA GLN A 276 -26.44 6.60 31.55
C GLN A 276 -27.55 6.54 32.60
N VAL A 277 -28.63 5.82 32.29
CA VAL A 277 -29.53 5.34 33.35
C VAL A 277 -28.64 4.46 34.22
N GLU A 278 -28.29 4.97 35.40
CA GLU A 278 -27.59 4.20 36.42
C GLU A 278 -28.40 2.92 36.65
N CYS A 279 -27.87 1.77 36.22
CA CYS A 279 -28.36 0.50 36.70
C CYS A 279 -27.91 0.39 38.16
N VAL A 280 -28.83 0.74 39.05
CA VAL A 280 -28.78 0.53 40.51
C VAL A 280 -28.65 -0.96 40.81
#